data_AF-E2AN55-F1
#
_entry.id   AF-E2AN55-F1
#
_cell.length_a   1.000
_cell.length_b   1.000
_cell.length_c   1.000
_cell.angle_alpha   90.00
_cell.angle_beta   90.00
_cell.angle_gamma   90.00
#
_symmetry.space_group_name_H-M   'P 1'
#
loop_
_entity.id
_entity.type
_entity.pdbx_description
1 polymer ?
#
loop_
_entity_poly.entity_id
_entity_poly.type
_entity_poly.pdbx_seq_one_letter_code
_entity_poly.pdbx_strand_id
1 'polypeptide(L)'
;LKFPIIAQPMYDILNVIPLPTHNDVNKFMYTKINNKLIAINRDMRIYVILTKQNLNNCINNNNQYLCEKSQPIYHVNRNTPCEIKMYMRTQDNSEQCDIDYTITNCTIWITL
;
A
#
# COMPACT_ATOMS: atom_id res chain seq x y z
N LEU A 1 10.70 6.48 -29.42
CA LEU A 1 11.19 6.11 -28.08
C LEU A 1 11.19 7.36 -27.20
N LYS A 2 10.46 7.35 -26.07
CA LYS A 2 10.56 8.40 -25.04
C LYS A 2 11.59 7.92 -24.01
N PHE A 3 12.72 8.61 -23.88
CA PHE A 3 13.76 8.29 -22.91
C PHE A 3 13.67 9.28 -21.74
N PRO A 4 13.68 8.82 -20.48
CA PRO A 4 13.76 9.73 -19.34
C PRO A 4 15.15 10.39 -19.32
N ILE A 5 15.18 11.72 -19.40
CA ILE A 5 16.42 12.54 -19.46
C ILE A 5 17.12 12.62 -18.09
N ILE A 6 16.42 12.26 -17.02
CA ILE A 6 16.88 12.29 -15.63
C ILE A 6 16.37 11.02 -14.94
N ALA A 7 17.13 10.47 -13.99
CA ALA A 7 16.67 9.36 -13.15
C ALA A 7 15.36 9.75 -12.45
N GLN A 8 14.23 9.20 -12.93
CA GLN A 8 12.94 9.40 -12.30
C GLN A 8 12.91 8.60 -10.99
N PRO A 9 12.24 9.11 -9.93
CA PRO A 9 12.06 8.34 -8.72
C PRO A 9 11.34 7.04 -9.07
N MET A 10 11.98 5.90 -8.76
CA MET A 10 11.38 4.58 -8.91
C MET A 10 10.52 4.28 -7.68
N TYR A 11 9.39 3.60 -7.89
CA TYR A 11 8.48 3.22 -6.82
C TYR A 11 8.19 1.72 -6.92
N ASP A 12 8.05 1.09 -5.77
CA ASP A 12 7.48 -0.25 -5.67
C ASP A 12 5.96 -0.14 -5.65
N ILE A 13 5.29 -0.80 -6.59
CA ILE A 13 3.83 -0.88 -6.64
C ILE A 13 3.38 -2.05 -5.77
N LEU A 14 2.48 -1.78 -4.83
CA LEU A 14 1.95 -2.76 -3.89
C LEU A 14 0.43 -2.86 -4.03
N ASN A 15 -0.05 -4.10 -4.17
CA ASN A 15 -1.46 -4.43 -3.97
C ASN A 15 -1.65 -4.85 -2.52
N VAL A 16 -2.23 -3.96 -1.72
CA VAL A 16 -2.38 -4.13 -0.28
C VAL A 16 -3.56 -5.05 0.02
N ILE A 17 -3.27 -6.16 0.69
CA ILE A 17 -4.25 -7.14 1.14
C ILE A 17 -4.09 -7.28 2.65
N PRO A 18 -5.10 -6.90 3.45
CA PRO A 18 -5.02 -7.10 4.89
C PRO A 18 -5.16 -8.59 5.20
N LEU A 19 -4.27 -9.11 6.03
CA LEU A 19 -4.35 -10.49 6.51
C LEU A 19 -5.15 -10.53 7.82
N PRO A 20 -6.13 -11.43 7.93
CA PRO A 20 -6.87 -11.60 9.17
C PRO A 20 -6.00 -12.26 10.24
N THR A 21 -6.20 -11.81 11.46
CA THR A 21 -5.62 -12.35 12.68
C THR A 21 -6.73 -12.89 13.56
N HIS A 22 -6.50 -14.04 14.18
CA HIS A 22 -7.46 -14.61 15.11
C HIS A 22 -7.62 -13.66 16.30
N ASN A 23 -8.86 -13.29 16.62
CA ASN A 23 -9.17 -12.46 17.78
C ASN A 23 -9.92 -13.27 18.85
N ASP A 24 -10.95 -14.01 18.44
CA ASP A 24 -11.76 -14.87 19.31
C ASP A 24 -12.35 -16.03 18.50
N VAL A 25 -13.07 -16.96 19.14
CA VAL A 25 -13.77 -18.07 18.49
C VAL A 25 -14.59 -17.54 17.32
N ASN A 26 -14.27 -18.01 16.11
CA ASN A 26 -14.95 -17.63 14.86
C ASN A 26 -14.92 -16.13 14.54
N LYS A 27 -14.10 -15.32 15.24
CA LYS A 27 -13.97 -13.88 15.04
C LYS A 27 -12.54 -13.52 14.67
N PHE A 28 -12.39 -12.98 13.48
CA PHE A 28 -11.10 -12.56 12.93
C PHE A 28 -11.09 -11.04 12.81
N MET A 29 -9.95 -10.45 13.16
CA MET A 29 -9.71 -9.02 13.03
C MET A 29 -8.72 -8.76 11.91
N TYR A 30 -8.91 -7.69 11.15
CA TYR A 30 -7.98 -7.26 10.11
C TYR A 30 -7.88 -5.75 10.08
N THR A 31 -6.71 -5.25 9.69
CA THR A 31 -6.50 -3.82 9.51
C THR A 31 -7.35 -3.31 8.37
N LYS A 32 -8.09 -2.22 8.62
CA LYS A 32 -8.86 -1.54 7.60
C LYS A 32 -7.92 -0.83 6.62
N ILE A 33 -8.10 -1.11 5.33
CA ILE A 33 -7.27 -0.56 4.26
C ILE A 33 -8.11 0.41 3.43
N ASN A 34 -7.64 1.65 3.31
CA ASN A 34 -8.32 2.67 2.52
C ASN A 34 -7.88 2.63 1.05
N ASN A 35 -6.60 2.35 0.79
CA ASN A 35 -6.01 2.34 -0.54
C ASN A 35 -5.43 0.95 -0.85
N LYS A 36 -6.12 0.22 -1.74
CA LYS A 36 -5.68 -1.13 -2.15
C LYS A 36 -4.46 -1.13 -3.05
N LEU A 37 -4.20 -0.05 -3.77
CA LEU A 37 -3.09 0.06 -4.69
C LEU A 37 -2.28 1.31 -4.37
N ILE A 38 -1.02 1.11 -4.00
CA ILE A 38 -0.11 2.18 -3.63
C ILE A 38 1.22 2.01 -4.35
N ALA A 39 1.92 3.11 -4.57
CA ALA A 39 3.30 3.12 -5.01
C ALA A 39 4.15 3.79 -3.93
N ILE A 40 5.24 3.16 -3.53
CA ILE A 40 6.09 3.63 -2.44
C ILE A 40 7.54 3.76 -2.87
N ASN A 41 8.22 4.81 -2.40
CA ASN A 41 9.67 4.90 -2.45
C ASN A 41 10.16 5.05 -1.00
N ARG A 42 10.80 3.99 -0.49
CA ARG A 42 11.24 3.91 0.91
C ARG A 42 12.40 4.85 1.20
N ASP A 43 13.35 4.95 0.27
CA ASP A 43 14.56 5.77 0.41
C ASP A 43 14.21 7.25 0.54
N MET A 44 13.27 7.72 -0.30
CA MET A 44 12.80 9.09 -0.31
C MET A 44 11.66 9.35 0.69
N ARG A 45 11.14 8.32 1.36
CA ARG A 45 9.96 8.38 2.26
C ARG A 45 8.77 9.10 1.63
N ILE A 46 8.48 8.75 0.38
CA ILE A 46 7.34 9.27 -0.38
C ILE A 46 6.45 8.15 -0.87
N TYR A 47 5.18 8.48 -1.10
CA TYR A 47 4.21 7.55 -1.64
C TYR A 47 3.24 8.24 -2.60
N VAL A 48 2.60 7.42 -3.42
CA VAL A 48 1.54 7.81 -4.35
C VAL A 48 0.39 6.83 -4.17
N ILE A 49 -0.82 7.36 -4.06
CA ILE A 49 -2.04 6.55 -4.08
C ILE A 49 -2.40 6.32 -5.55
N LEU A 50 -2.63 5.06 -5.92
CA LEU A 50 -2.92 4.69 -7.29
C LEU A 50 -4.29 4.05 -7.41
N THR A 51 -4.88 4.21 -8.58
CA THR A 51 -6.02 3.42 -9.04
C THR A 51 -5.60 2.53 -10.20
N LYS A 52 -6.41 1.52 -10.52
CA LYS A 52 -6.20 0.69 -11.72
C LYS A 52 -6.15 1.54 -12.99
N GLN A 53 -6.96 2.61 -13.06
CA GLN A 53 -6.98 3.52 -14.20
C GLN A 53 -5.66 4.29 -14.33
N ASN A 54 -5.03 4.69 -13.22
CA ASN A 54 -3.73 5.36 -13.26
C ASN A 54 -2.66 4.44 -13.87
N LEU A 55 -2.61 3.16 -13.47
CA LEU A 55 -1.67 2.19 -14.04
C LEU A 55 -1.94 1.92 -15.52
N ASN A 56 -3.21 1.82 -15.91
CA ASN A 56 -3.58 1.59 -17.31
C ASN A 56 -3.17 2.74 -18.25
N ASN A 57 -3.06 3.96 -17.70
CA ASN A 57 -2.59 5.12 -18.45
C ASN A 57 -1.06 5.20 -18.56
N CYS A 58 -0.33 4.32 -17.87
CA CYS A 58 1.12 4.26 -17.93
C CYS A 58 1.59 3.32 -19.05
N ILE A 59 2.79 3.58 -19.57
CA ILE A 59 3.44 2.69 -20.52
C ILE A 59 4.01 1.51 -19.73
N ASN A 60 3.50 0.31 -19.98
CA ASN A 60 4.04 -0.93 -19.40
C ASN A 60 5.17 -1.48 -20.27
N ASN A 61 6.34 -1.70 -19.66
CA ASN A 61 7.49 -2.33 -20.29
C ASN A 61 8.05 -3.41 -19.35
N ASN A 62 7.76 -4.69 -19.60
CA ASN A 62 8.30 -5.83 -18.87
C ASN A 62 8.29 -5.66 -17.33
N ASN A 63 7.10 -5.42 -16.76
CA ASN A 63 6.83 -5.22 -15.33
C ASN A 63 7.28 -3.86 -14.76
N GLN A 64 7.71 -2.93 -15.59
CA GLN A 64 7.95 -1.54 -15.20
C GLN A 64 6.86 -0.65 -15.80
N TYR A 65 6.31 0.24 -14.98
CA TYR A 65 5.34 1.23 -15.43
C TYR A 65 6.03 2.59 -15.53
N LEU A 66 6.09 3.12 -16.74
CA LEU A 66 6.51 4.49 -17.00
C LEU A 66 5.27 5.37 -17.05
N CYS A 67 5.05 6.13 -15.99
CA CYS A 67 3.91 7.02 -15.86
C CYS A 67 4.34 8.48 -16.08
N GLU A 68 3.53 9.25 -16.81
CA GLU A 68 3.65 10.70 -16.77
C GLU A 68 3.18 11.21 -15.39
N LYS A 69 3.88 12.22 -14.84
CA LYS A 69 3.65 12.75 -13.49
C LYS A 69 2.31 13.47 -13.39
N SER A 70 1.24 12.69 -13.29
CA SER A 70 -0.15 13.16 -13.15
C SER A 70 -0.69 13.02 -11.73
N GLN A 71 -0.07 12.17 -10.92
CA GLN A 71 -0.55 11.86 -9.56
C GLN A 71 0.19 12.70 -8.52
N PRO A 72 -0.51 13.14 -7.46
CA PRO A 72 0.12 13.81 -6.33
C PRO A 72 1.09 12.86 -5.61
N ILE A 73 2.27 13.39 -5.28
CA ILE A 73 3.29 12.70 -4.49
C ILE A 73 3.20 13.22 -3.07
N TYR A 74 3.10 12.32 -2.10
CA TYR A 74 2.98 12.64 -0.68
C TYR A 74 4.23 12.22 0.08
N HIS A 75 4.61 13.01 1.08
CA HIS A 75 5.65 12.63 2.05
C HIS A 75 5.03 11.89 3.23
N VAL A 76 5.72 10.86 3.72
CA VAL A 76 5.30 10.11 4.91
C VAL A 76 5.34 11.03 6.13
N ASN A 77 4.25 11.04 6.88
CA ASN A 77 4.03 11.84 8.09
C ASN A 77 2.99 11.15 9.02
N ARG A 78 2.61 11.81 10.12
CA ARG A 78 1.62 11.27 11.08
C ARG A 78 0.23 11.01 10.48
N ASN A 79 -0.18 11.77 9.48
CA ASN A 79 -1.50 11.58 8.84
C ASN A 79 -1.46 10.55 7.69
N THR A 80 -0.34 9.85 7.50
CA THR A 80 -0.20 8.86 6.43
C THR A 80 -1.14 7.67 6.67
N PRO A 81 -1.82 7.15 5.61
CA PRO A 81 -2.67 5.99 5.75
C PRO A 81 -1.93 4.76 6.30
N CYS A 82 -2.67 3.93 7.05
CA CYS A 82 -2.09 2.81 7.78
C CYS A 82 -1.30 1.86 6.89
N GLU A 83 -1.85 1.50 5.73
CA GLU A 83 -1.23 0.61 4.77
C GLU A 83 0.18 1.06 4.37
N ILE A 84 0.40 2.36 4.23
CA ILE A 84 1.71 2.92 3.86
C ILE A 84 2.64 2.89 5.06
N LYS A 85 2.16 3.27 6.25
CA LYS A 85 2.97 3.24 7.49
C LYS A 85 3.51 1.84 7.76
N MET A 86 2.68 0.81 7.59
CA MET A 86 3.07 -0.60 7.76
C MET A 86 4.24 -1.00 6.84
N TYR A 87 4.22 -0.59 5.56
CA TYR A 87 5.31 -0.90 4.63
C TYR A 87 6.54 0.01 4.77
N MET A 88 6.39 1.21 5.32
CA MET A 88 7.46 2.19 5.50
C MET A 88 8.24 2.02 6.80
N ARG A 89 7.78 1.15 7.73
CA ARG A 89 8.42 0.88 9.04
C ARG A 89 8.80 2.18 9.79
N THR A 90 7.89 3.15 9.82
CA THR A 90 8.10 4.36 10.61
C THR A 90 8.19 3.99 12.09
N GLN A 91 9.23 4.45 12.79
CA GLN A 91 9.55 4.11 14.19
C GLN A 91 8.44 4.48 15.20
N ASP A 92 7.48 5.32 14.83
CA ASP A 92 6.28 5.60 15.63
C ASP A 92 5.27 4.45 15.50
N ASN A 93 5.54 3.38 16.25
CA ASN A 93 4.71 2.17 16.40
C ASN A 93 3.37 2.40 17.14
N SER A 94 2.93 3.66 17.33
CA SER A 94 1.90 4.00 18.33
C SER A 94 0.61 4.62 17.79
N GLU A 95 0.35 4.58 16.48
CA GLU A 95 -0.94 5.06 15.96
C GLU A 95 -1.84 3.86 15.63
N GLN A 96 -2.96 3.78 16.33
CA GLN A 96 -4.03 2.80 16.12
C GLN A 96 -4.53 2.93 14.68
N CYS A 97 -4.13 1.99 13.83
CA CYS A 97 -4.85 1.77 12.60
C CYS A 97 -6.25 1.26 12.93
N ASP A 98 -7.24 1.69 12.16
CA ASP A 98 -8.59 1.15 12.28
C ASP A 98 -8.59 -0.36 12.05
N ILE A 99 -9.34 -1.08 12.88
CA ILE A 99 -9.49 -2.53 12.82
C ILE A 99 -10.94 -2.84 12.46
N ASP A 100 -11.13 -3.68 11.46
CA ASP A 100 -12.41 -4.30 11.12
C ASP A 100 -12.44 -5.75 11.61
N TYR A 101 -13.65 -6.30 11.71
CA TYR A 101 -13.89 -7.68 12.16
C TYR A 101 -14.74 -8.44 11.17
N THR A 102 -14.48 -9.73 11.03
CA THR A 102 -15.35 -10.66 10.32
C THR A 102 -15.64 -11.89 11.19
N ILE A 103 -16.88 -12.37 11.11
CA ILE A 103 -17.33 -13.58 11.81
C ILE A 103 -17.47 -14.69 10.76
N THR A 104 -16.85 -15.83 11.01
CA THR A 104 -16.80 -16.96 10.08
C THR A 104 -16.82 -18.27 10.86
N ASN A 105 -17.56 -19.26 10.35
CA ASN A 105 -17.62 -20.59 10.97
C ASN A 105 -16.41 -21.47 10.63
N CYS A 106 -15.51 -20.97 9.76
CA CYS A 106 -14.30 -21.66 9.33
C CYS A 106 -13.06 -20.82 9.65
N THR A 107 -11.95 -21.47 9.99
CA THR A 107 -10.66 -20.81 10.19
C THR A 107 -10.13 -20.25 8.86
N ILE A 108 -10.04 -18.93 8.75
CA ILE A 108 -9.57 -18.26 7.51
C ILE A 108 -8.04 -18.25 7.45
N TRP A 109 -7.36 -18.09 8.59
CA TRP A 109 -5.92 -17.99 8.64
C TRP A 109 -5.36 -18.52 9.96
N ILE A 110 -4.27 -19.28 9.89
CA ILE A 110 -3.49 -19.75 11.04
C ILE A 110 -2.08 -19.20 10.85
N THR A 111 -1.60 -18.40 11.80
CA THR A 111 -0.21 -17.97 11.81
C THR A 111 0.65 -19.14 12.26
N LEU A 112 1.47 -19.68 11.35
CA LEU A 112 2.47 -20.72 11.65
C LEU A 112 3.61 -20.17 12.52
#